data_AF-A0A7Z2SQL1-F1
#
_entry.id   AF-A0A7Z2SQL1-F1
#
_cell.length_a   1.000
_cell.length_b   1.000
_cell.length_c   1.000
_cell.angle_alpha   90.00
_cell.angle_beta   90.00
_cell.angle_gamma   90.00
#
_symmetry.space_group_name_H-M   'P 1'
#
loop_
_entity.id
_entity.type
_entity.pdbx_description
1 polymer ?
#
loop_
_entity_poly.entity_id
_entity_poly.type
_entity_poly.pdbx_seq_one_letter_code
_entity_poly.pdbx_strand_id
1 'polypeptide(L)'
;MADPKATLTFRLDTPPNQRWSGALPIEVRDEKLVLRARGVSDDTLEVPPGRYYVTALLPSGDQSTVDDVVVVNPGESKQLNIAIPGVAFPPSLETTDTLSDSLWEISRPVTQYFFRQSFALVRGNWLADKISGTGSQIPLKREPTTRSNLDIPFSREAVWIEIERSKQYNYFAVPIDEGGSTTVEWSLDLKTDKLTLEFDFHDGELNSLLDFANNSKADEARSISRTLVTRPDYYATKKQSPLRATLGAYVLIRANQLEGLDEWTGNLVASYPWLPDALAVRIEYLARSGRHPEALKLLLEIPKSGAPLFRSGIGYLADRARTYARLAPEGESSLQVSAVEMEKLKRISQVFGELVIALDMTLSTSALRRVPAFKSE
;
A
#
# COMPACT_ATOMS: atom_id res chain seq x y z
N MET A 1 17.45 -42.06 5.82
CA MET A 1 17.39 -41.23 7.04
C MET A 1 16.89 -39.86 6.59
N ALA A 2 15.91 -39.27 7.27
CA ALA A 2 15.50 -37.91 6.96
C ALA A 2 16.63 -36.95 7.36
N ASP A 3 16.97 -36.00 6.49
CA ASP A 3 17.99 -35.01 6.83
C ASP A 3 17.56 -34.22 8.07
N PRO A 4 18.47 -34.01 9.05
CA PRO A 4 18.11 -33.32 10.29
C PRO A 4 17.71 -31.87 9.99
N LYS A 5 16.43 -31.56 10.25
CA LYS A 5 15.88 -30.21 10.09
C LYS A 5 16.43 -29.27 11.16
N ALA A 6 16.57 -28.00 10.78
CA ALA A 6 16.88 -26.93 11.71
C ALA A 6 15.59 -26.25 12.18
N THR A 7 15.68 -25.49 13.27
CA THR A 7 14.55 -24.76 13.85
C THR A 7 14.88 -23.27 13.99
N LEU A 8 13.93 -22.41 13.59
CA LEU A 8 14.01 -20.96 13.74
C LEU A 8 12.90 -20.47 14.66
N THR A 9 13.23 -19.65 15.65
CA THR A 9 12.24 -18.98 16.51
C THR A 9 12.39 -17.48 16.38
N PHE A 10 11.28 -16.76 16.16
CA PHE A 10 11.31 -15.33 15.87
C PHE A 10 10.78 -14.56 17.06
N ARG A 11 11.55 -13.59 17.55
CA ARG A 11 11.12 -12.66 18.59
C ARG A 11 11.17 -11.25 18.07
N LEU A 12 10.22 -10.44 18.54
CA LEU A 12 10.18 -9.02 18.21
C LEU A 12 11.10 -8.27 19.16
N ASP A 13 11.96 -7.42 18.60
CA ASP A 13 12.81 -6.55 19.41
C ASP A 13 11.99 -5.35 19.88
N THR A 14 11.26 -5.55 20.97
CA THR A 14 10.43 -4.51 21.60
C THR A 14 11.18 -3.87 22.77
N PRO A 15 11.07 -2.54 22.98
CA PRO A 15 11.71 -1.87 24.10
C PRO A 15 11.36 -2.52 25.45
N PRO A 16 12.28 -2.52 26.43
CA PRO A 16 11.98 -3.02 27.77
C PRO A 16 10.76 -2.28 28.33
N ASN A 17 9.73 -3.05 28.72
CA ASN A 17 8.39 -2.61 29.18
C ASN A 17 7.30 -2.43 28.09
N GLN A 18 7.59 -2.71 26.82
CA GLN A 18 6.57 -2.86 25.80
C GLN A 18 6.54 -4.32 25.35
N ARG A 19 5.40 -4.99 25.54
CA ARG A 19 5.18 -6.33 24.98
C ARG A 19 4.11 -6.22 23.92
N TRP A 20 4.50 -6.50 22.69
CA TRP A 20 3.55 -6.70 21.61
C TRP A 20 2.84 -8.04 21.83
N SER A 21 1.52 -8.04 21.97
CA SER A 21 0.73 -9.25 22.25
C SER A 21 0.19 -9.94 20.98
N GLY A 22 0.44 -9.38 19.80
CA GLY A 22 -0.03 -9.92 18.53
C GLY A 22 1.01 -10.80 17.84
N ALA A 23 0.59 -11.91 17.25
CA ALA A 23 1.48 -12.73 16.44
C ALA A 23 1.67 -12.07 15.04
N LEU A 24 2.90 -11.78 14.63
CA LEU A 24 3.20 -11.20 13.31
C LEU A 24 3.46 -12.30 12.28
N PRO A 25 2.86 -12.27 11.08
CA PRO A 25 3.17 -13.23 10.03
C PRO A 25 4.65 -13.21 9.64
N ILE A 26 5.31 -14.37 9.63
CA ILE A 26 6.72 -14.55 9.23
C ILE A 26 6.79 -15.38 7.95
N GLU A 27 7.62 -14.93 7.00
CA GLU A 27 8.02 -15.69 5.82
C GLU A 27 9.52 -15.98 5.85
N VAL A 28 9.90 -17.23 5.55
CA VAL A 28 11.30 -17.67 5.41
C VAL A 28 11.52 -18.11 3.98
N ARG A 29 12.40 -17.40 3.27
CA ARG A 29 12.74 -17.64 1.85
C ARG A 29 14.20 -18.02 1.72
N ASP A 30 14.52 -18.94 0.80
CA ASP A 30 15.91 -19.31 0.54
C ASP A 30 16.66 -18.25 -0.32
N GLU A 31 17.92 -18.53 -0.66
CA GLU A 31 18.75 -17.66 -1.52
C GLU A 31 18.17 -17.40 -2.91
N LYS A 32 17.25 -18.26 -3.38
CA LYS A 32 16.51 -18.11 -4.65
C LYS A 32 15.15 -17.43 -4.44
N LEU A 33 14.92 -16.88 -3.25
CA LEU A 33 13.68 -16.24 -2.80
C LEU A 33 12.45 -17.16 -2.80
N VAL A 34 12.65 -18.48 -2.85
CA VAL A 34 11.58 -19.48 -2.78
C VAL A 34 11.12 -19.61 -1.33
N LEU A 35 9.81 -19.51 -1.10
CA LEU A 35 9.22 -19.67 0.23
C LEU A 35 9.45 -21.09 0.74
N ARG A 36 10.17 -21.23 1.85
CA ARG A 36 10.48 -22.53 2.49
C ARG A 36 9.66 -22.79 3.74
N ALA A 37 9.33 -21.75 4.50
CA ALA A 37 8.44 -21.84 5.65
C ALA A 37 7.64 -20.55 5.84
N ARG A 38 6.49 -20.67 6.51
CA ARG A 38 5.64 -19.55 6.93
C ARG A 38 5.08 -19.87 8.31
N GLY A 39 4.96 -18.85 9.15
CA GLY A 39 4.33 -18.96 10.47
C GLY A 39 4.04 -17.61 11.06
N VAL A 40 4.07 -17.52 12.38
CA VAL A 40 3.93 -16.26 13.11
C VAL A 40 5.09 -16.05 14.10
N SER A 41 5.25 -14.83 14.61
CA SER A 41 6.22 -14.53 15.66
C SER A 41 5.94 -15.36 16.91
N ASP A 42 7.00 -15.70 17.64
CA ASP A 42 7.03 -16.59 18.80
C ASP A 42 6.79 -18.09 18.51
N ASP A 43 6.41 -18.47 17.28
CA ASP A 43 6.40 -19.86 16.84
C ASP A 43 7.82 -20.35 16.46
N THR A 44 8.00 -21.67 16.58
CA THR A 44 9.17 -22.38 16.05
C THR A 44 8.86 -22.94 14.66
N LEU A 45 9.64 -22.54 13.66
CA LEU A 45 9.54 -23.03 12.29
C LEU A 45 10.66 -23.99 11.96
N GLU A 46 10.31 -25.16 11.42
CA GLU A 46 11.29 -26.11 10.88
C GLU A 46 11.67 -25.74 9.45
N VAL A 47 12.97 -25.66 9.18
CA VAL A 47 13.52 -25.40 7.84
C VAL A 47 14.67 -26.34 7.52
N PRO A 48 14.93 -26.67 6.24
CA PRO A 48 16.15 -27.36 5.86
C PRO A 48 17.42 -26.56 6.25
N PRO A 49 18.60 -27.19 6.31
CA PRO A 49 19.85 -26.44 6.44
C PRO A 49 20.08 -25.54 5.21
N GLY A 50 20.57 -24.32 5.40
CA GLY A 50 20.76 -23.39 4.28
C GLY A 50 20.91 -21.92 4.67
N ARG A 51 20.82 -21.05 3.66
CA ARG A 51 20.85 -19.58 3.76
C ARG A 51 19.46 -19.03 3.50
N TYR A 52 18.98 -18.18 4.40
CA TYR A 52 17.61 -17.68 4.38
C TYR A 52 17.51 -16.16 4.50
N TYR A 53 16.52 -15.61 3.81
CA TYR A 53 15.97 -14.29 4.04
C TYR A 53 14.67 -14.43 4.84
N VAL A 54 14.60 -13.73 5.96
CA VAL A 54 13.44 -13.77 6.87
C VAL A 54 12.77 -12.41 6.83
N THR A 55 11.46 -12.40 6.59
CA THR A 55 10.63 -11.20 6.63
C THR A 55 9.43 -11.38 7.56
N ALA A 56 9.09 -10.33 8.29
CA ALA A 56 7.85 -10.21 9.06
C ALA A 56 6.94 -9.19 8.39
N LEU A 57 5.65 -9.51 8.26
CA LEU A 57 4.64 -8.55 7.84
C LEU A 57 4.13 -7.79 9.07
N LEU A 58 4.41 -6.51 9.15
CA LEU A 58 3.92 -5.64 10.21
C LEU A 58 2.40 -5.38 10.02
N PRO A 59 1.67 -4.96 11.07
CA PRO A 59 0.25 -4.61 10.94
C PRO A 59 -0.01 -3.46 9.97
N SER A 60 0.99 -2.60 9.80
CA SER A 60 1.01 -1.54 8.78
C SER A 60 1.04 -2.11 7.35
N GLY A 61 1.34 -3.40 7.17
CA GLY A 61 1.54 -4.04 5.88
C GLY A 61 2.96 -3.88 5.34
N ASP A 62 3.83 -3.15 6.05
CA ASP A 62 5.25 -3.09 5.73
C ASP A 62 5.93 -4.42 6.05
N GLN A 63 7.04 -4.71 5.38
CA GLN A 63 7.87 -5.86 5.71
C GLN A 63 9.09 -5.41 6.52
N SER A 64 9.29 -6.02 7.69
CA SER A 64 10.55 -5.91 8.42
C SER A 64 11.41 -7.13 8.11
N THR A 65 12.67 -6.92 7.74
CA THR A 65 13.64 -7.98 7.43
C THR A 65 14.61 -8.13 8.58
N VAL A 66 15.06 -9.35 8.86
CA VAL A 66 16.28 -9.55 9.66
C VAL A 66 17.45 -8.97 8.87
N ASP A 67 18.31 -8.17 9.52
CA ASP A 67 19.32 -7.34 8.85
C ASP A 67 20.33 -8.16 8.02
N ASP A 68 20.59 -9.42 8.41
CA ASP A 68 21.54 -10.31 7.76
C ASP A 68 20.91 -11.60 7.24
N VAL A 69 21.56 -12.20 6.24
CA VAL A 69 21.24 -13.55 5.74
C VAL A 69 21.40 -14.56 6.88
N VAL A 70 20.33 -15.26 7.19
CA VAL A 70 20.32 -16.26 8.25
C VAL A 70 20.87 -17.57 7.72
N VAL A 71 22.07 -17.93 8.15
CA VAL A 71 22.65 -19.27 7.91
C VAL A 71 22.24 -20.20 9.04
N VAL A 72 21.78 -21.41 8.68
CA VAL A 72 21.31 -22.43 9.62
C VAL A 72 21.89 -23.79 9.24
N ASN A 73 22.54 -24.45 10.20
CA ASN A 73 23.18 -25.76 10.03
C ASN A 73 22.23 -26.92 10.38
N PRO A 74 22.54 -28.16 9.96
CA PRO A 74 21.69 -29.32 10.26
C PRO A 74 21.51 -29.55 11.77
N GLY A 75 20.26 -29.62 12.22
CA GLY A 75 19.88 -29.76 13.64
C GLY A 75 20.05 -28.51 14.50
N GLU A 76 20.47 -27.37 13.94
CA GLU A 76 20.64 -26.13 14.69
C GLU A 76 19.29 -25.51 15.10
N SER A 77 19.23 -24.93 16.29
CA SER A 77 18.12 -24.08 16.73
C SER A 77 18.60 -22.65 16.89
N LYS A 78 17.97 -21.71 16.20
CA LYS A 78 18.39 -20.31 16.15
C LYS A 78 17.24 -19.37 16.46
N GLN A 79 17.45 -18.48 17.42
CA GLN A 79 16.51 -17.41 17.74
C GLN A 79 16.91 -16.13 16.99
N LEU A 80 15.95 -15.50 16.34
CA LEU A 80 16.14 -14.29 15.55
C LEU A 80 15.30 -13.17 16.13
N ASN A 81 15.91 -12.00 16.31
CA ASN A 81 15.21 -10.80 16.72
C ASN A 81 14.88 -9.97 15.47
N ILE A 82 13.61 -9.61 15.31
CA ILE A 82 13.14 -8.78 14.21
C ILE A 82 12.94 -7.37 14.76
N ALA A 83 13.76 -6.44 14.26
CA ALA A 83 13.63 -5.03 14.61
C ALA A 83 12.30 -4.49 14.09
N ILE A 84 11.63 -3.64 14.87
CA ILE A 84 10.43 -2.92 14.44
C ILE A 84 10.73 -1.42 14.41
N PRO A 85 11.49 -0.93 13.41
CA PRO A 85 11.82 0.49 13.35
C PRO A 85 10.56 1.32 13.07
N GLY A 86 10.31 2.34 13.88
CA GLY A 86 9.33 3.38 13.58
C GLY A 86 7.86 3.09 13.91
N VAL A 87 7.52 1.95 14.52
CA VAL A 87 6.17 1.75 15.06
C VAL A 87 6.03 2.52 16.36
N ALA A 88 5.33 3.65 16.32
CA ALA A 88 4.95 4.39 17.52
C ALA A 88 3.90 3.58 18.29
N PHE A 89 4.28 3.02 19.43
CA PHE A 89 3.34 2.39 20.35
C PHE A 89 2.50 3.49 21.02
N PRO A 90 1.15 3.41 21.00
CA PRO A 90 0.33 4.38 21.71
C PRO A 90 0.66 4.34 23.21
N PRO A 91 0.93 5.49 23.86
CA PRO A 91 1.41 5.54 25.24
C PRO A 91 0.36 5.14 26.29
N SER A 92 -0.90 4.97 25.90
CA SER A 92 -1.97 4.44 26.76
C SER A 92 -3.09 3.84 25.91
N LEU A 93 -3.52 2.63 26.26
CA LEU A 93 -4.84 2.10 25.92
C LEU A 93 -5.75 2.43 27.12
N GLU A 94 -6.28 3.64 27.22
CA GLU A 94 -7.27 4.03 28.25
C GLU A 94 -8.34 4.94 27.60
N THR A 95 -9.56 4.42 27.44
CA THR A 95 -10.80 4.58 28.24
C THR A 95 -11.76 5.57 27.61
N THR A 96 -12.99 5.10 27.38
CA THR A 96 -14.15 5.77 26.79
C THR A 96 -14.55 7.05 27.53
N ASP A 97 -14.67 8.15 26.79
CA ASP A 97 -15.20 9.44 27.26
C ASP A 97 -16.71 9.39 27.58
N THR A 98 -17.13 10.20 28.55
CA THR A 98 -18.50 10.29 29.07
C THR A 98 -19.37 11.36 28.37
N LEU A 99 -20.68 11.10 28.32
CA LEU A 99 -21.76 11.93 27.72
C LEU A 99 -21.79 13.42 28.10
N SER A 100 -21.13 13.84 29.18
CA SER A 100 -21.08 15.25 29.59
C SER A 100 -20.23 16.13 28.68
N ASP A 101 -19.27 15.55 27.96
CA ASP A 101 -18.39 16.29 27.04
C ASP A 101 -19.05 16.58 25.69
N SER A 102 -20.11 15.84 25.34
CA SER A 102 -20.85 16.00 24.08
C SER A 102 -21.76 17.24 24.02
N LEU A 103 -22.10 17.84 25.17
CA LEU A 103 -23.06 18.95 25.21
C LEU A 103 -22.43 20.34 25.06
N TRP A 104 -21.11 20.49 25.29
CA TRP A 104 -20.41 21.76 25.11
C TRP A 104 -19.92 22.03 23.66
N GLU A 105 -20.03 21.07 22.74
CA GLU A 105 -19.62 21.24 21.33
C GLU A 105 -20.68 21.86 20.42
N ILE A 106 -21.95 21.84 20.82
CA ILE A 106 -23.08 22.26 19.97
C ILE A 106 -23.16 23.79 19.82
N SER A 107 -22.41 24.58 20.63
CA SER A 107 -22.53 26.05 20.66
C SER A 107 -21.34 26.84 20.12
N ARG A 108 -20.38 26.23 19.41
CA ARG A 108 -19.33 27.03 18.73
C ARG A 108 -19.88 27.66 17.45
N PRO A 109 -19.67 28.96 17.21
CA PRO A 109 -20.17 29.62 16.02
C PRO A 109 -19.48 29.03 14.78
N VAL A 110 -20.30 28.44 13.92
CA VAL A 110 -19.97 27.82 12.61
C VAL A 110 -19.00 28.68 11.77
N THR A 111 -18.97 29.98 11.98
CA THR A 111 -18.11 30.93 11.27
C THR A 111 -16.62 30.85 11.62
N GLN A 112 -16.20 30.33 12.79
CA GLN A 112 -14.76 30.20 13.11
C GLN A 112 -14.08 29.01 12.39
N TYR A 113 -14.85 28.04 11.89
CA TYR A 113 -14.32 26.86 11.19
C TYR A 113 -13.86 27.17 9.75
N PHE A 114 -14.39 28.21 9.11
CA PHE A 114 -14.19 28.45 7.67
C PHE A 114 -13.00 29.36 7.30
N PHE A 115 -12.28 29.97 8.26
CA PHE A 115 -11.27 31.00 7.95
C PHE A 115 -9.80 30.56 8.05
N ARG A 116 -9.49 29.29 8.32
CA ARG A 116 -8.08 28.86 8.47
C ARG A 116 -7.62 27.64 7.70
N GLN A 117 -8.54 26.81 7.19
CA GLN A 117 -8.17 25.60 6.46
C GLN A 117 -8.57 25.74 5.01
N SER A 118 -7.60 25.62 4.12
CA SER A 118 -7.85 25.56 2.69
C SER A 118 -7.99 24.10 2.29
N PHE A 119 -9.12 23.78 1.65
CA PHE A 119 -9.32 22.50 0.98
C PHE A 119 -9.22 22.76 -0.52
N ALA A 120 -8.65 21.81 -1.25
CA ALA A 120 -8.67 21.85 -2.71
C ALA A 120 -8.77 20.44 -3.30
N LEU A 121 -9.40 20.32 -4.46
CA LEU A 121 -9.21 19.17 -5.31
C LEU A 121 -7.99 19.42 -6.18
N VAL A 122 -7.08 18.46 -6.23
CA VAL A 122 -5.92 18.46 -7.11
C VAL A 122 -6.10 17.34 -8.13
N ARG A 123 -6.10 17.69 -9.41
CA ARG A 123 -6.26 16.74 -10.51
C ARG A 123 -4.97 16.66 -11.33
N GLY A 124 -4.61 15.44 -11.71
CA GLY A 124 -3.48 15.16 -12.61
C GLY A 124 -2.41 14.25 -12.02
N ASN A 125 -1.33 14.05 -12.77
CA ASN A 125 -0.22 13.18 -12.41
C ASN A 125 0.93 13.98 -11.80
N TRP A 126 0.90 14.18 -10.49
CA TRP A 126 1.95 14.91 -9.77
C TRP A 126 3.28 14.14 -9.72
N LEU A 127 3.26 12.82 -9.99
CA LEU A 127 4.46 11.98 -9.98
C LEU A 127 5.37 12.27 -11.19
N ALA A 128 4.78 12.72 -12.30
CA ALA A 128 5.52 13.09 -13.51
C ALA A 128 6.59 14.16 -13.24
N ASP A 129 6.29 15.13 -12.37
CA ASP A 129 7.23 16.20 -12.02
C ASP A 129 8.37 15.73 -11.11
N LYS A 130 8.17 14.61 -10.40
CA LYS A 130 9.17 14.05 -9.47
C LYS A 130 10.15 13.13 -10.16
N ILE A 131 9.80 12.56 -11.31
CA ILE A 131 10.60 11.56 -12.02
C ILE A 131 10.84 12.04 -13.45
N SER A 132 12.04 12.56 -13.69
CA SER A 132 12.43 13.10 -15.00
C SER A 132 12.23 12.10 -16.15
N GLY A 133 11.83 12.62 -17.33
CA GLY A 133 11.68 11.82 -18.55
C GLY A 133 10.25 11.36 -18.86
N THR A 134 9.25 11.77 -18.08
CA THR A 134 7.84 11.63 -18.43
C THR A 134 7.39 12.81 -19.29
N GLY A 135 7.33 12.63 -20.61
CA GLY A 135 7.00 13.69 -21.58
C GLY A 135 5.57 14.23 -21.53
N SER A 136 4.82 14.00 -20.45
CA SER A 136 3.47 14.54 -20.26
C SER A 136 3.44 15.37 -18.99
N GLN A 137 3.74 16.65 -19.13
CA GLN A 137 3.53 17.68 -18.11
C GLN A 137 2.15 18.28 -18.35
N ILE A 138 1.09 17.52 -18.08
CA ILE A 138 -0.22 18.16 -17.88
C ILE A 138 -0.13 18.86 -16.52
N PRO A 139 -0.25 20.19 -16.47
CA PRO A 139 -0.14 20.92 -15.21
C PRO A 139 -1.20 20.42 -14.22
N LEU A 140 -0.81 20.33 -12.95
CA LEU A 140 -1.76 20.00 -11.89
C LEU A 140 -2.84 21.07 -11.80
N LYS A 141 -4.10 20.64 -11.95
CA LYS A 141 -5.24 21.54 -11.79
C LYS A 141 -5.68 21.54 -10.33
N ARG A 142 -5.60 22.71 -9.69
CA ARG A 142 -6.04 22.91 -8.31
C ARG A 142 -7.38 23.67 -8.27
N GLU A 143 -8.38 23.08 -7.63
CA GLU A 143 -9.74 23.60 -7.51
C GLU A 143 -10.08 23.81 -6.02
N PRO A 144 -9.96 25.04 -5.49
CA PRO A 144 -10.29 25.32 -4.09
C PRO A 144 -11.74 24.99 -3.76
N THR A 145 -11.99 24.44 -2.58
CA THR A 145 -13.34 24.11 -2.08
C THR A 145 -13.49 24.49 -0.61
N THR A 146 -14.72 24.78 -0.21
CA THR A 146 -15.11 25.06 1.18
C THR A 146 -16.02 23.99 1.78
N ARG A 147 -16.43 23.00 0.97
CA ARG A 147 -17.31 21.92 1.41
C ARG A 147 -16.49 20.79 1.99
N SER A 148 -16.96 20.17 3.07
CA SER A 148 -16.39 18.97 3.70
C SER A 148 -16.95 17.64 3.15
N ASN A 149 -17.86 17.74 2.17
CA ASN A 149 -18.41 16.61 1.43
C ASN A 149 -18.50 17.03 -0.05
N LEU A 150 -17.99 16.18 -0.94
CA LEU A 150 -18.03 16.36 -2.38
C LEU A 150 -18.36 15.04 -3.08
N ASP A 151 -19.31 15.10 -4.01
CA ASP A 151 -19.49 14.06 -5.02
C ASP A 151 -18.58 14.35 -6.22
N ILE A 152 -17.61 13.46 -6.45
CA ILE A 152 -16.57 13.65 -7.45
C ILE A 152 -16.81 12.67 -8.60
N PRO A 153 -17.18 13.16 -9.81
CA PRO A 153 -17.41 12.29 -10.95
C PRO A 153 -16.10 11.71 -11.49
N PHE A 154 -16.20 10.55 -12.13
CA PHE A 154 -15.07 9.89 -12.77
C PHE A 154 -14.30 10.83 -13.71
N SER A 155 -12.99 10.83 -13.54
CA SER A 155 -12.01 11.39 -14.46
C SER A 155 -10.92 10.35 -14.68
N ARG A 156 -10.30 10.37 -15.87
CA ARG A 156 -9.12 9.56 -16.15
C ARG A 156 -7.86 10.07 -15.43
N GLU A 157 -7.93 11.29 -14.92
CA GLU A 157 -6.88 11.88 -14.10
C GLU A 157 -7.03 11.45 -12.65
N ALA A 158 -5.91 11.18 -11.98
CA ALA A 158 -5.93 10.98 -10.54
C ALA A 158 -6.47 12.24 -9.84
N VAL A 159 -7.36 12.04 -8.88
CA VAL A 159 -7.94 13.10 -8.07
C VAL A 159 -7.45 12.94 -6.64
N TRP A 160 -6.99 14.05 -6.06
CA TRP A 160 -6.53 14.15 -4.69
C TRP A 160 -7.30 15.23 -3.95
N ILE A 161 -7.63 14.99 -2.69
CA ILE A 161 -8.08 16.03 -1.76
C ILE A 161 -6.85 16.57 -1.05
N GLU A 162 -6.56 17.84 -1.23
CA GLU A 162 -5.54 18.58 -0.50
C GLU A 162 -6.19 19.26 0.71
N ILE A 163 -5.60 19.03 1.89
CA ILE A 163 -6.00 19.65 3.15
C ILE A 163 -4.79 20.36 3.73
N GLU A 164 -4.82 21.70 3.74
CA GLU A 164 -3.77 22.51 4.35
C GLU A 164 -3.94 22.58 5.86
N ARG A 165 -2.85 22.30 6.58
CA ARG A 165 -2.79 22.40 8.03
C ARG A 165 -1.44 22.91 8.50
N SER A 166 -1.43 24.07 9.16
CA SER A 166 -0.22 24.67 9.75
C SER A 166 0.94 24.82 8.74
N LYS A 167 0.63 25.20 7.49
CA LYS A 167 1.58 25.28 6.35
C LYS A 167 2.14 23.93 5.88
N GLN A 168 1.57 22.82 6.32
CA GLN A 168 1.81 21.48 5.80
C GLN A 168 0.57 20.99 5.06
N TYR A 169 0.75 20.12 4.07
CA TYR A 169 -0.35 19.61 3.27
C TYR A 169 -0.53 18.12 3.51
N ASN A 170 -1.79 17.70 3.57
CA ASN A 170 -2.16 16.30 3.51
C ASN A 170 -2.91 16.07 2.20
N TYR A 171 -2.56 15.00 1.48
CA TYR A 171 -3.17 14.64 0.21
C TYR A 171 -3.82 13.27 0.31
N PHE A 172 -5.08 13.17 -0.08
CA PHE A 172 -5.83 11.93 -0.05
C PHE A 172 -6.24 11.57 -1.46
N ALA A 173 -5.75 10.45 -1.98
CA ALA A 173 -6.23 9.92 -3.25
C ALA A 173 -7.71 9.59 -3.12
N VAL A 174 -8.49 10.01 -4.11
CA VAL A 174 -9.89 9.65 -4.25
C VAL A 174 -9.98 8.56 -5.31
N PRO A 175 -10.23 7.29 -4.92
CA PRO A 175 -10.52 6.26 -5.89
C PRO A 175 -11.87 6.57 -6.53
N ILE A 176 -11.94 6.64 -7.86
CA ILE A 176 -13.20 6.82 -8.58
C ILE A 176 -13.30 5.75 -9.67
N ASP A 177 -14.41 5.04 -9.68
CA ASP A 177 -14.64 3.93 -10.61
C ASP A 177 -15.15 4.42 -11.97
N GLU A 178 -14.86 3.66 -13.03
CA GLU A 178 -15.22 4.08 -14.38
C GLU A 178 -16.73 4.24 -14.57
N GLY A 179 -17.13 5.41 -15.06
CA GLY A 179 -18.55 5.75 -15.27
C GLY A 179 -19.36 5.91 -13.99
N GLY A 180 -18.70 6.10 -12.84
CA GLY A 180 -19.35 6.41 -11.56
C GLY A 180 -18.96 7.78 -11.02
N SER A 181 -19.27 7.97 -9.74
CA SER A 181 -18.75 9.05 -8.92
C SER A 181 -18.35 8.49 -7.56
N THR A 182 -17.65 9.28 -6.77
CA THR A 182 -17.33 8.93 -5.39
C THR A 182 -17.64 10.11 -4.52
N THR A 183 -18.56 9.90 -3.58
CA THR A 183 -18.83 10.86 -2.52
C THR A 183 -17.72 10.71 -1.49
N VAL A 184 -16.98 11.78 -1.26
CA VAL A 184 -15.96 11.83 -0.21
C VAL A 184 -16.43 12.78 0.87
N GLU A 185 -16.46 12.28 2.09
CA GLU A 185 -16.72 13.07 3.29
C GLU A 185 -15.47 13.07 4.15
N TRP A 186 -15.13 14.23 4.71
CA TRP A 186 -14.02 14.33 5.65
C TRP A 186 -14.38 15.20 6.83
N SER A 187 -13.85 14.82 7.99
CA SER A 187 -13.98 15.59 9.22
C SER A 187 -12.62 15.74 9.88
N LEU A 188 -12.39 16.88 10.54
CA LEU A 188 -11.17 17.13 11.30
C LEU A 188 -11.54 17.45 12.75
N ASP A 189 -11.12 16.58 13.64
CA ASP A 189 -11.13 16.86 15.07
C ASP A 189 -10.00 17.86 15.38
N LEU A 190 -10.37 19.07 15.78
CA LEU A 190 -9.42 20.14 16.10
C LEU A 190 -8.66 19.90 17.41
N LYS A 191 -9.21 19.11 18.34
CA LYS A 191 -8.58 18.80 19.62
C LYS A 191 -7.52 17.73 19.44
N THR A 192 -7.89 16.63 18.80
CA THR A 192 -7.00 15.47 18.63
C THR A 192 -6.16 15.56 17.38
N ASP A 193 -6.45 16.52 16.50
CA ASP A 193 -5.86 16.58 15.17
C ASP A 193 -6.10 15.30 14.35
N LYS A 194 -7.28 14.70 14.56
CA LYS A 194 -7.63 13.48 13.85
C LYS A 194 -8.45 13.86 12.64
N LEU A 195 -7.91 13.60 11.45
CA LEU A 195 -8.67 13.65 10.22
C LEU A 195 -9.31 12.29 9.97
N THR A 196 -10.61 12.29 9.68
CA THR A 196 -11.33 11.12 9.16
C THR A 196 -11.72 11.39 7.71
N LEU A 197 -11.62 10.35 6.88
CA LEU A 197 -12.10 10.35 5.51
C LEU A 197 -12.99 9.13 5.32
N GLU A 198 -14.14 9.35 4.68
CA GLU A 198 -15.09 8.30 4.30
C GLU A 198 -15.35 8.41 2.80
N PHE A 199 -15.46 7.25 2.14
CA PHE A 199 -15.70 7.14 0.71
C PHE A 199 -16.99 6.34 0.51
N ASP A 200 -17.90 6.87 -0.30
CA ASP A 200 -19.02 6.13 -0.87
C ASP A 200 -18.89 6.07 -2.38
N PHE A 201 -18.61 4.89 -2.93
CA PHE A 201 -18.49 4.66 -4.36
C PHE A 201 -19.84 4.48 -5.08
N HIS A 202 -20.95 4.53 -4.33
CA HIS A 202 -22.29 4.19 -4.81
C HIS A 202 -22.38 2.78 -5.43
N ASP A 203 -21.49 1.88 -5.00
CA ASP A 203 -21.47 0.45 -5.31
C ASP A 203 -21.28 -0.31 -4.00
N GLY A 204 -22.33 -1.02 -3.57
CA GLY A 204 -22.33 -1.75 -2.30
C GLY A 204 -21.31 -2.89 -2.23
N GLU A 205 -20.98 -3.53 -3.35
CA GLU A 205 -19.95 -4.58 -3.39
C GLU A 205 -18.54 -3.97 -3.25
N LEU A 206 -18.29 -2.84 -3.92
CA LEU A 206 -17.02 -2.12 -3.83
C LEU A 206 -16.81 -1.52 -2.43
N ASN A 207 -17.84 -0.88 -1.86
CA ASN A 207 -17.81 -0.37 -0.49
C ASN A 207 -17.53 -1.51 0.51
N SER A 208 -18.25 -2.63 0.40
CA SER A 208 -18.04 -3.81 1.27
C SER A 208 -16.63 -4.38 1.15
N LEU A 209 -16.08 -4.46 -0.07
CA LEU A 209 -14.73 -4.98 -0.30
C LEU A 209 -13.67 -4.05 0.31
N LEU A 210 -13.83 -2.73 0.18
CA LEU A 210 -12.95 -1.77 0.83
C LEU A 210 -13.05 -1.88 2.36
N ASP A 211 -14.25 -2.01 2.90
CA ASP A 211 -14.48 -2.19 4.34
C ASP A 211 -13.84 -3.47 4.87
N PHE A 212 -13.93 -4.58 4.14
CA PHE A 212 -13.26 -5.82 4.54
C PHE A 212 -11.74 -5.70 4.48
N ALA A 213 -11.21 -4.97 3.49
CA ALA A 213 -9.79 -4.67 3.40
C ALA A 213 -9.30 -3.78 4.55
N ASN A 214 -10.12 -2.82 5.01
CA ASN A 214 -9.84 -1.93 6.13
C ASN A 214 -9.95 -2.64 7.49
N ASN A 215 -10.99 -3.42 7.71
CA ASN A 215 -11.36 -3.96 9.02
C ASN A 215 -10.76 -5.35 9.32
N SER A 216 -9.69 -5.74 8.63
CA SER A 216 -9.01 -7.03 8.83
C SER A 216 -9.90 -8.28 8.66
N LYS A 217 -11.02 -8.16 7.93
CA LYS A 217 -11.92 -9.27 7.56
C LYS A 217 -11.39 -10.01 6.33
N ALA A 218 -10.21 -10.59 6.51
CA ALA A 218 -9.40 -11.08 5.40
C ALA A 218 -10.00 -12.30 4.70
N ASP A 219 -10.76 -13.14 5.40
CA ASP A 219 -11.35 -14.35 4.82
C ASP A 219 -12.53 -14.02 3.90
N GLU A 220 -13.40 -13.10 4.31
CA GLU A 220 -14.51 -12.59 3.51
C GLU A 220 -14.00 -11.86 2.27
N ALA A 221 -13.02 -10.96 2.45
CA ALA A 221 -12.37 -10.27 1.35
C ALA A 221 -11.81 -11.29 0.34
N ARG A 222 -11.08 -12.31 0.81
CA ARG A 222 -10.51 -13.36 -0.07
C ARG A 222 -11.59 -14.14 -0.81
N SER A 223 -12.69 -14.50 -0.15
CA SER A 223 -13.79 -15.25 -0.77
C SER A 223 -14.42 -14.47 -1.93
N ILE A 224 -14.69 -13.18 -1.69
CA ILE A 224 -15.22 -12.27 -2.72
C ILE A 224 -14.21 -12.13 -3.86
N SER A 225 -12.93 -11.91 -3.54
CA SER A 225 -11.87 -11.76 -4.54
C SER A 225 -11.66 -13.00 -5.40
N ARG A 226 -11.71 -14.22 -4.83
CA ARG A 226 -11.62 -15.46 -5.63
C ARG A 226 -12.79 -15.58 -6.58
N THR A 227 -13.98 -15.21 -6.15
CA THR A 227 -15.18 -15.25 -6.98
C THR A 227 -15.05 -14.26 -8.15
N LEU A 228 -14.45 -13.08 -7.93
CA LEU A 228 -14.12 -12.11 -8.98
C LEU A 228 -13.22 -12.72 -10.05
N VAL A 229 -12.12 -13.35 -9.65
CA VAL A 229 -11.12 -13.91 -10.59
C VAL A 229 -11.61 -15.17 -11.30
N THR A 230 -12.32 -16.06 -10.60
CA THR A 230 -12.74 -17.37 -11.14
C THR A 230 -14.00 -17.33 -12.00
N ARG A 231 -14.77 -16.23 -11.94
CA ARG A 231 -16.02 -16.08 -12.70
C ARG A 231 -16.03 -14.77 -13.50
N PRO A 232 -15.10 -14.58 -14.46
CA PRO A 232 -15.07 -13.39 -15.30
C PRO A 232 -16.42 -13.14 -16.00
N ASP A 233 -17.07 -14.20 -16.49
CA ASP A 233 -18.35 -14.11 -17.21
C ASP A 233 -19.48 -13.53 -16.35
N TYR A 234 -19.48 -13.86 -15.05
CA TYR A 234 -20.48 -13.32 -14.11
C TYR A 234 -20.34 -11.80 -13.99
N TYR A 235 -19.11 -11.28 -14.02
CA TYR A 235 -18.84 -9.85 -13.95
C TYR A 235 -18.80 -9.15 -15.32
N ALA A 236 -18.75 -9.90 -16.43
CA ALA A 236 -18.89 -9.34 -17.77
C ALA A 236 -20.31 -8.81 -18.03
N THR A 237 -21.32 -9.37 -17.37
CA THR A 237 -22.72 -8.90 -17.46
C THR A 237 -23.07 -7.80 -16.47
N LYS A 238 -22.29 -7.64 -15.39
CA LYS A 238 -22.38 -6.51 -14.47
C LYS A 238 -21.53 -5.35 -14.98
N LYS A 239 -21.82 -4.13 -14.53
CA LYS A 239 -20.96 -2.97 -14.78
C LYS A 239 -19.54 -3.32 -14.29
N GLN A 240 -18.58 -3.35 -15.21
CA GLN A 240 -17.19 -3.65 -14.89
C GLN A 240 -16.66 -2.52 -13.99
N SER A 241 -16.10 -2.92 -12.85
CA SER A 241 -15.54 -2.01 -11.86
C SER A 241 -14.04 -2.24 -11.79
N PRO A 242 -13.22 -1.42 -12.49
CA PRO A 242 -11.76 -1.54 -12.41
C PRO A 242 -11.23 -1.41 -10.98
N LEU A 243 -11.86 -0.59 -10.13
CA LEU A 243 -11.47 -0.48 -8.72
C LEU A 243 -11.76 -1.77 -7.94
N ARG A 244 -12.94 -2.39 -8.12
CA ARG A 244 -13.27 -3.66 -7.47
C ARG A 244 -12.32 -4.77 -7.92
N ALA A 245 -12.02 -4.84 -9.22
CA ALA A 245 -11.08 -5.82 -9.76
C ALA A 245 -9.66 -5.64 -9.18
N THR A 246 -9.22 -4.39 -9.03
CA THR A 246 -7.93 -4.02 -8.45
C THR A 246 -7.84 -4.36 -6.97
N LEU A 247 -8.82 -3.99 -6.16
CA LEU A 247 -8.89 -4.35 -4.74
C LEU A 247 -8.93 -5.87 -4.56
N GLY A 248 -9.69 -6.56 -5.42
CA GLY A 248 -9.73 -8.02 -5.44
C GLY A 248 -8.34 -8.63 -5.65
N ALA A 249 -7.58 -8.11 -6.63
CA ALA A 249 -6.21 -8.53 -6.89
C ALA A 249 -5.28 -8.23 -5.71
N TYR A 250 -5.35 -7.05 -5.09
CA TYR A 250 -4.55 -6.73 -3.90
C TYR A 250 -4.77 -7.73 -2.76
N VAL A 251 -6.03 -8.08 -2.47
CA VAL A 251 -6.40 -9.06 -1.43
C VAL A 251 -5.79 -10.43 -1.74
N LEU A 252 -5.89 -10.91 -2.97
CA LEU A 252 -5.36 -12.22 -3.36
C LEU A 252 -3.84 -12.26 -3.35
N ILE A 253 -3.18 -11.21 -3.86
CA ILE A 253 -1.73 -11.06 -3.81
C ILE A 253 -1.25 -11.05 -2.36
N ARG A 254 -1.89 -10.29 -1.46
CA ARG A 254 -1.54 -10.26 -0.03
C ARG A 254 -1.71 -11.63 0.63
N ALA A 255 -2.70 -12.40 0.21
CA ALA A 255 -2.92 -13.78 0.65
C ALA A 255 -2.00 -14.81 -0.04
N ASN A 256 -1.12 -14.38 -0.94
CA ASN A 256 -0.26 -15.22 -1.78
C ASN A 256 -1.05 -16.24 -2.63
N GLN A 257 -2.25 -15.87 -3.05
CA GLN A 257 -3.11 -16.67 -3.92
C GLN A 257 -2.99 -16.17 -5.35
N LEU A 258 -1.97 -16.66 -6.06
CA LEU A 258 -1.59 -16.16 -7.37
C LEU A 258 -2.29 -16.89 -8.53
N GLU A 259 -2.97 -18.00 -8.24
CA GLU A 259 -3.68 -18.79 -9.24
C GLU A 259 -4.75 -17.97 -9.95
N GLY A 260 -4.77 -18.01 -11.28
CA GLY A 260 -5.68 -17.23 -12.12
C GLY A 260 -5.35 -15.74 -12.25
N LEU A 261 -4.36 -15.21 -11.51
CA LEU A 261 -4.04 -13.78 -11.55
C LEU A 261 -3.22 -13.36 -12.79
N ASP A 262 -2.59 -14.28 -13.54
CA ASP A 262 -1.77 -13.88 -14.69
C ASP A 262 -2.60 -13.17 -15.75
N GLU A 263 -3.55 -13.89 -16.34
CA GLU A 263 -4.42 -13.36 -17.38
C GLU A 263 -5.26 -12.21 -16.84
N TRP A 264 -5.78 -12.36 -15.61
CA TRP A 264 -6.60 -11.35 -14.97
C TRP A 264 -5.89 -9.99 -14.83
N THR A 265 -4.68 -9.98 -14.25
CA THR A 265 -3.91 -8.73 -14.07
C THR A 265 -3.39 -8.19 -15.40
N GLY A 266 -3.11 -9.05 -16.38
CA GLY A 266 -2.77 -8.63 -17.74
C GLY A 266 -3.92 -7.89 -18.42
N ASN A 267 -5.12 -8.45 -18.37
CA ASN A 267 -6.34 -7.83 -18.90
C ASN A 267 -6.66 -6.52 -18.18
N LEU A 268 -6.52 -6.48 -16.86
CA LEU A 268 -6.75 -5.27 -16.07
C LEU A 268 -5.86 -4.10 -16.53
N VAL A 269 -4.57 -4.35 -16.76
CA VAL A 269 -3.64 -3.32 -17.28
C VAL A 269 -3.99 -2.91 -18.71
N ALA A 270 -4.34 -3.86 -19.56
CA ALA A 270 -4.69 -3.59 -20.96
C ALA A 270 -5.98 -2.77 -21.10
N SER A 271 -7.00 -3.09 -20.30
CA SER A 271 -8.31 -2.43 -20.33
C SER A 271 -8.30 -1.06 -19.65
N TYR A 272 -7.50 -0.88 -18.59
CA TYR A 272 -7.51 0.33 -17.77
C TYR A 272 -6.11 0.94 -17.62
N PRO A 273 -5.46 1.38 -18.72
CA PRO A 273 -4.11 1.95 -18.68
C PRO A 273 -4.01 3.25 -17.87
N TRP A 274 -5.15 3.89 -17.60
CA TRP A 274 -5.25 5.10 -16.77
C TRP A 274 -5.12 4.80 -15.26
N LEU A 275 -5.31 3.55 -14.81
CA LEU A 275 -5.34 3.18 -13.40
C LEU A 275 -3.95 2.70 -12.94
N PRO A 276 -3.20 3.47 -12.13
CA PRO A 276 -1.83 3.10 -11.75
C PRO A 276 -1.79 1.85 -10.87
N ASP A 277 -2.84 1.59 -10.09
CA ASP A 277 -2.95 0.38 -9.27
C ASP A 277 -3.02 -0.91 -10.10
N ALA A 278 -3.60 -0.87 -11.30
CA ALA A 278 -3.61 -2.02 -12.21
C ALA A 278 -2.17 -2.44 -12.57
N LEU A 279 -1.29 -1.47 -12.82
CA LEU A 279 0.13 -1.72 -13.03
C LEU A 279 0.80 -2.21 -11.75
N ALA A 280 0.51 -1.61 -10.59
CA ALA A 280 1.11 -2.03 -9.32
C ALA A 280 0.80 -3.49 -8.99
N VAL A 281 -0.46 -3.95 -9.14
CA VAL A 281 -0.82 -5.35 -8.92
C VAL A 281 -0.16 -6.28 -9.94
N ARG A 282 -0.04 -5.87 -11.21
CA ARG A 282 0.63 -6.66 -12.25
C ARG A 282 2.12 -6.81 -11.98
N ILE A 283 2.80 -5.72 -11.62
CA ILE A 283 4.23 -5.72 -11.26
C ILE A 283 4.47 -6.67 -10.09
N GLU A 284 3.64 -6.59 -9.05
CA GLU A 284 3.78 -7.44 -7.87
C GLU A 284 3.50 -8.91 -8.19
N TYR A 285 2.46 -9.21 -8.97
CA TYR A 285 2.17 -10.57 -9.43
C TYR A 285 3.34 -11.18 -10.21
N LEU A 286 3.87 -10.44 -11.20
CA LEU A 286 5.01 -10.89 -12.02
C LEU A 286 6.24 -11.14 -11.15
N ALA A 287 6.53 -10.23 -10.22
CA ALA A 287 7.66 -10.38 -9.31
C ALA A 287 7.51 -11.59 -8.38
N ARG A 288 6.32 -11.84 -7.82
CA ARG A 288 6.08 -13.03 -6.99
C ARG A 288 6.12 -14.34 -7.77
N SER A 289 5.87 -14.28 -9.07
CA SER A 289 5.93 -15.42 -9.99
C SER A 289 7.33 -15.64 -10.58
N GLY A 290 8.35 -14.90 -10.11
CA GLY A 290 9.74 -15.00 -10.60
C GLY A 290 10.00 -14.33 -11.96
N ARG A 291 9.01 -13.65 -12.54
CA ARG A 291 9.11 -12.95 -13.84
C ARG A 291 9.66 -11.54 -13.68
N HIS A 292 10.82 -11.43 -13.02
CA HIS A 292 11.42 -10.15 -12.63
C HIS A 292 11.76 -9.20 -13.80
N PRO A 293 12.29 -9.67 -14.95
CA PRO A 293 12.55 -8.77 -16.08
C PRO A 293 11.30 -8.06 -16.61
N GLU A 294 10.16 -8.76 -16.64
CA GLU A 294 8.89 -8.19 -17.07
C GLU A 294 8.32 -7.21 -16.05
N ALA A 295 8.42 -7.57 -14.76
CA ALA A 295 8.04 -6.67 -13.67
C ALA A 295 8.87 -5.38 -13.68
N LEU A 296 10.19 -5.48 -13.91
CA LEU A 296 11.07 -4.32 -14.01
C LEU A 296 10.67 -3.42 -15.19
N LYS A 297 10.41 -3.99 -16.36
CA LYS A 297 9.98 -3.22 -17.53
C LYS A 297 8.72 -2.40 -17.23
N LEU A 298 7.71 -3.00 -16.59
CA LEU A 298 6.49 -2.28 -16.20
C LEU A 298 6.75 -1.26 -15.09
N LEU A 299 7.60 -1.58 -14.12
CA LEU A 299 7.97 -0.65 -13.05
C LEU A 299 8.61 0.64 -13.60
N LEU A 300 9.45 0.52 -14.63
CA LEU A 300 10.04 1.68 -15.29
C LEU A 300 9.01 2.55 -16.04
N GLU A 301 7.81 2.02 -16.33
CA GLU A 301 6.72 2.75 -16.98
C GLU A 301 5.78 3.45 -15.99
N ILE A 302 5.82 3.09 -14.69
CA ILE A 302 4.92 3.64 -13.67
C ILE A 302 4.83 5.18 -13.62
N PRO A 303 5.92 5.96 -13.84
CA PRO A 303 5.84 7.41 -13.76
C PRO A 303 4.87 8.01 -14.79
N LYS A 304 4.60 7.31 -15.90
CA LYS A 304 3.65 7.74 -16.93
C LYS A 304 2.20 7.58 -16.50
N SER A 305 1.90 6.58 -15.68
CA SER A 305 0.53 6.31 -15.19
C SER A 305 0.19 7.13 -13.95
N GLY A 306 1.18 7.39 -13.09
CA GLY A 306 1.03 8.21 -11.89
C GLY A 306 1.09 7.40 -10.60
N ALA A 307 0.73 8.03 -9.49
CA ALA A 307 0.78 7.40 -8.18
C ALA A 307 -0.47 6.51 -7.94
N PRO A 308 -0.31 5.29 -7.38
CA PRO A 308 -1.44 4.45 -7.00
C PRO A 308 -2.39 5.13 -6.02
N LEU A 309 -3.69 4.86 -6.21
CA LEU A 309 -4.80 5.34 -5.41
C LEU A 309 -4.92 4.59 -4.09
N PHE A 310 -4.41 3.35 -4.02
CA PHE A 310 -4.37 2.55 -2.80
C PHE A 310 -2.95 2.45 -2.23
N ARG A 311 -2.88 2.46 -0.89
CA ARG A 311 -1.63 2.36 -0.14
C ARG A 311 -0.80 1.13 -0.51
N SER A 312 -1.47 0.00 -0.73
CA SER A 312 -0.83 -1.27 -1.10
C SER A 312 -0.01 -1.14 -2.39
N GLY A 313 -0.49 -0.35 -3.35
CA GLY A 313 0.22 -0.11 -4.61
C GLY A 313 1.52 0.64 -4.38
N ILE A 314 1.48 1.72 -3.59
CA ILE A 314 2.68 2.50 -3.25
C ILE A 314 3.71 1.62 -2.54
N GLY A 315 3.29 0.82 -1.56
CA GLY A 315 4.18 -0.10 -0.84
C GLY A 315 4.85 -1.12 -1.77
N TYR A 316 4.07 -1.81 -2.61
CA TYR A 316 4.62 -2.79 -3.55
C TYR A 316 5.61 -2.16 -4.53
N LEU A 317 5.29 -0.99 -5.09
CA LEU A 317 6.20 -0.31 -6.02
C LEU A 317 7.49 0.14 -5.33
N ALA A 318 7.40 0.69 -4.11
CA ALA A 318 8.56 1.10 -3.32
C ALA A 318 9.50 -0.08 -3.05
N ASP A 319 8.95 -1.19 -2.56
CA ASP A 319 9.72 -2.38 -2.19
C ASP A 319 10.35 -3.04 -3.42
N ARG A 320 9.62 -3.12 -4.54
CA ARG A 320 10.17 -3.66 -5.80
C ARG A 320 11.25 -2.77 -6.39
N ALA A 321 11.04 -1.46 -6.39
CA ALA A 321 12.06 -0.53 -6.87
C ALA A 321 13.35 -0.60 -6.04
N ARG A 322 13.21 -0.64 -4.70
CA ARG A 322 14.35 -0.81 -3.79
C ARG A 322 15.07 -2.13 -4.02
N THR A 323 14.32 -3.23 -4.12
CA THR A 323 14.87 -4.57 -4.34
C THR A 323 15.65 -4.64 -5.65
N TYR A 324 15.06 -4.17 -6.75
CA TYR A 324 15.72 -4.21 -8.05
C TYR A 324 16.91 -3.25 -8.13
N ALA A 325 16.84 -2.07 -7.51
CA ALA A 325 17.97 -1.14 -7.45
C ALA A 325 19.16 -1.72 -6.69
N ARG A 326 18.90 -2.53 -5.65
CA ARG A 326 19.93 -3.23 -4.88
C ARG A 326 20.57 -4.39 -5.65
N LEU A 327 19.77 -5.19 -6.35
CA LEU A 327 20.24 -6.40 -7.02
C LEU A 327 20.84 -6.17 -8.41
N ALA A 328 20.44 -5.12 -9.12
CA ALA A 328 20.89 -4.92 -10.49
C ALA A 328 22.40 -4.61 -10.68
N PRO A 329 23.14 -4.00 -9.72
CA PRO A 329 24.60 -3.83 -9.81
C PRO A 329 25.41 -5.11 -9.58
N GLU A 330 24.82 -6.14 -8.97
CA GLU A 330 25.48 -7.42 -8.74
C GLU A 330 25.54 -8.14 -10.09
N GLY A 331 26.70 -8.18 -10.74
CA GLY A 331 26.88 -8.67 -12.13
C GLY A 331 26.44 -10.11 -12.42
N GLU A 332 25.92 -10.83 -11.42
CA GLU A 332 25.29 -12.15 -11.51
C GLU A 332 23.76 -12.10 -11.56
N SER A 333 23.15 -10.92 -11.42
CA SER A 333 21.71 -10.73 -11.44
C SER A 333 21.12 -10.99 -12.83
N SER A 334 20.00 -11.71 -12.88
CA SER A 334 19.23 -11.91 -14.11
C SER A 334 18.59 -10.61 -14.64
N LEU A 335 18.65 -9.52 -13.87
CA LEU A 335 18.12 -8.22 -14.25
C LEU A 335 19.14 -7.50 -15.14
N GLN A 336 19.00 -7.66 -16.45
CA GLN A 336 19.76 -6.86 -17.43
C GLN A 336 19.23 -5.42 -17.41
N VAL A 337 19.87 -4.53 -16.66
CA VAL A 337 19.46 -3.13 -16.51
C VAL A 337 20.54 -2.22 -17.08
N SER A 338 20.19 -1.36 -18.03
CA SER A 338 21.11 -0.34 -18.54
C SER A 338 21.40 0.73 -17.46
N ALA A 339 22.51 1.47 -17.60
CA ALA A 339 22.84 2.55 -16.67
C ALA A 339 21.73 3.63 -16.58
N VAL A 340 21.03 3.89 -17.68
CA VAL A 340 19.91 4.86 -17.73
C VAL A 340 18.69 4.32 -16.97
N GLU A 341 18.34 3.05 -17.16
CA GLU A 341 17.24 2.41 -16.43
C GLU A 341 17.54 2.28 -14.94
N MET A 342 18.80 2.04 -14.57
CA MET A 342 19.25 2.00 -13.18
C MET A 342 19.02 3.34 -12.48
N GLU A 343 19.37 4.45 -13.13
CA GLU A 343 19.17 5.78 -12.56
C GLU A 343 17.68 6.08 -12.39
N LYS A 344 16.87 5.73 -13.39
CA LYS A 344 15.41 5.84 -13.32
C LYS A 344 14.83 5.00 -12.17
N LEU A 345 15.32 3.78 -11.99
CA LEU A 345 14.89 2.86 -10.95
C LEU A 345 15.24 3.38 -9.55
N LYS A 346 16.45 3.91 -9.36
CA LYS A 346 16.85 4.57 -8.11
C LYS A 346 15.94 5.75 -7.80
N ARG A 347 15.60 6.57 -8.80
CA ARG A 347 14.68 7.69 -8.63
C ARG A 347 13.27 7.24 -8.25
N ILE A 348 12.74 6.21 -8.91
CA ILE A 348 11.45 5.59 -8.55
C ILE A 348 11.52 5.10 -7.09
N SER A 349 12.56 4.36 -6.72
CA SER A 349 12.75 3.85 -5.36
C SER A 349 12.80 4.97 -4.32
N GLN A 350 13.48 6.09 -4.62
CA GLN A 350 13.54 7.24 -3.74
C GLN A 350 12.15 7.85 -3.56
N VAL A 351 11.47 8.20 -4.66
CA VAL A 351 10.18 8.90 -4.62
C VAL A 351 9.12 8.05 -3.92
N PHE A 352 8.98 6.77 -4.28
CA PHE A 352 8.02 5.90 -3.61
C PHE A 352 8.42 5.58 -2.16
N GLY A 353 9.71 5.53 -1.84
CA GLY A 353 10.18 5.42 -0.46
C GLY A 353 9.77 6.62 0.40
N GLU A 354 9.92 7.83 -0.11
CA GLU A 354 9.44 9.06 0.54
C GLU A 354 7.91 9.05 0.72
N LEU A 355 7.16 8.52 -0.26
CA LEU A 355 5.72 8.38 -0.14
C LEU A 355 5.31 7.38 0.93
N VAL A 356 5.97 6.22 1.02
CA VAL A 356 5.70 5.23 2.08
C VAL A 356 5.87 5.86 3.46
N ILE A 357 6.89 6.69 3.66
CA ILE A 357 7.11 7.39 4.93
C ILE A 357 5.97 8.40 5.22
N ALA A 358 5.44 9.03 4.18
CA ALA A 358 4.33 9.97 4.31
C ALA A 358 2.95 9.29 4.41
N LEU A 359 2.84 7.99 4.14
CA LEU A 359 1.55 7.31 4.10
C LEU A 359 0.90 7.21 5.48
N ASP A 360 -0.39 7.51 5.52
CA ASP A 360 -1.24 7.23 6.67
C ASP A 360 -1.60 5.74 6.69
N MET A 361 -1.01 5.03 7.66
CA MET A 361 -1.20 3.60 7.79
C MET A 361 -2.58 3.21 8.37
N THR A 362 -3.40 4.19 8.76
CA THR A 362 -4.78 3.94 9.21
C THR A 362 -5.79 3.86 8.06
N LEU A 363 -5.39 4.27 6.84
CA LEU A 363 -6.24 4.28 5.66
C LEU A 363 -5.75 3.26 4.62
N SER A 364 -6.69 2.65 3.89
CA SER A 364 -6.35 1.80 2.73
C SER A 364 -6.10 2.60 1.46
N THR A 365 -6.70 3.78 1.34
CA THR A 365 -6.40 4.72 0.25
C THR A 365 -5.05 5.42 0.49
N SER A 366 -4.43 5.89 -0.57
CA SER A 366 -3.17 6.63 -0.50
C SER A 366 -3.41 7.98 0.16
N ALA A 367 -2.93 8.13 1.39
CA ALA A 367 -3.09 9.33 2.19
C ALA A 367 -1.70 9.82 2.61
N LEU A 368 -1.21 10.87 1.99
CA LEU A 368 0.12 11.42 2.21
C LEU A 368 0.04 12.55 3.23
N ARG A 369 0.69 12.39 4.38
CA ARG A 369 0.70 13.37 5.47
C ARG A 369 1.97 14.22 5.46
N ARG A 370 1.79 15.51 5.75
CA ARG A 370 2.90 16.48 5.95
C ARG A 370 3.85 16.60 4.75
N VAL A 371 3.31 16.52 3.55
CA VAL A 371 4.09 16.68 2.32
C VAL A 371 4.16 18.18 1.96
N PRO A 372 5.27 18.66 1.34
CA PRO A 372 5.30 20.00 0.77
C PRO A 372 4.16 20.25 -0.21
N ALA A 373 3.79 21.52 -0.40
CA ALA A 373 2.83 21.91 -1.44
C ALA A 373 3.25 21.33 -2.80
N PHE A 374 2.32 20.70 -3.51
CA PHE A 374 2.49 20.45 -4.93
C PHE A 374 2.48 21.81 -5.60
N LYS A 375 3.60 22.18 -6.21
CA LYS A 375 3.71 23.47 -6.90
C LYS A 375 2.85 23.37 -8.16
N SER A 376 1.72 24.08 -8.19
CA SER A 376 1.09 24.46 -9.45
C SER A 376 1.93 25.60 -10.02
N GLU A 377 2.59 25.39 -11.16
CA GLU A 377 3.20 26.50 -11.91
C GLU A 377 2.14 27.50 -12.41
#